data_AF-L8H306-F1
#
_entry.id   AF-L8H306-F1
#
_cell.length_a   1.000
_cell.length_b   1.000
_cell.length_c   1.000
_cell.angle_alpha   90.00
_cell.angle_beta   90.00
_cell.angle_gamma   90.00
#
_symmetry.space_group_name_H-M   'P 1'
#
loop_
_entity.id
_entity.type
_entity.pdbx_description
1 polymer ?
#
loop_
_entity_poly.entity_id
_entity_poly.type
_entity_poly.pdbx_seq_one_letter_code
_entity_poly.pdbx_strand_id
1 'polypeptide(L)'
;MKPSLPLWHPARAGVSAFGASSFVQGPVRAAALVCVRDAERKRIKKKFMRGWRSSVNKLMADLIPELYNDFSAPPETPPDETFAWWVDQVEARRTAVDPRTLSDPSTGWDQRKRRTGLVAIKVGMTSEYSEYMEWLPLTVLQVVDCQVVQVKKERHNEYEEEKVGLQVGAVDGKWRRLAKAQRGHFFHAGVNPKKVLMEFKISPDAVVPVGTELRAEHFVPGQLLDLTGKTKGKGFQGVMKRWGFSGGPASHGNSASHREPGSTGQHSIPSKVWKGKKMPGRMGNKYRTTKNLLLWKIDTKNNLLYVKGPVPGAPGSYIRVRDAKNKLHSLVPPYPTYMRQPEEVLPEVITANSPEPMWYKKMMARQAAFAEDLSKNTDDNQTAVQVVLAHKEAFPSYDKWKKGLLPPGPNPSKHHSCLSVGEPMEFPWLADTIADYEDPSTAEEDQLQIHYAES
;
A
#
# COMPACT_ATOMS: atom_id res chain seq x y z
N MET A 1 23.12 -45.44 55.06
CA MET A 1 21.79 -46.10 55.10
C MET A 1 21.01 -45.64 53.86
N LYS A 2 20.85 -46.53 52.86
CA LYS A 2 20.00 -46.32 51.68
C LYS A 2 18.72 -47.14 51.88
N PRO A 3 17.52 -46.63 51.59
CA PRO A 3 16.34 -47.48 51.51
C PRO A 3 16.09 -48.00 50.09
N SER A 4 15.70 -49.27 50.06
CA SER A 4 15.55 -50.20 48.94
C SER A 4 14.22 -50.10 48.20
N LEU A 5 14.26 -50.33 46.89
CA LEU A 5 13.11 -50.62 46.02
C LEU A 5 12.62 -52.07 46.23
N PRO A 6 11.31 -52.37 46.13
CA PRO A 6 10.85 -53.73 45.93
C PRO A 6 10.50 -54.01 44.45
N LEU A 7 11.11 -55.06 43.90
CA LEU A 7 10.65 -55.81 42.72
C LEU A 7 9.48 -56.71 43.12
N TRP A 8 8.52 -56.92 42.21
CA TRP A 8 7.58 -58.04 42.28
C TRP A 8 7.43 -58.73 40.93
N HIS A 9 7.60 -60.06 40.93
CA HIS A 9 7.41 -60.98 39.81
C HIS A 9 5.93 -61.39 39.66
N PRO A 10 5.50 -61.84 38.46
CA PRO A 10 4.12 -62.25 38.21
C PRO A 10 3.93 -63.76 38.48
N ALA A 11 2.84 -64.12 39.16
CA ALA A 11 2.36 -65.50 39.25
C ALA A 11 1.03 -65.66 38.49
N ARG A 12 0.94 -66.76 37.74
CA ARG A 12 -0.19 -67.21 36.91
C ARG A 12 -1.22 -68.01 37.73
N ALA A 13 -2.44 -68.02 37.17
CA ALA A 13 -3.44 -69.09 37.11
C ALA A 13 -4.69 -68.96 37.99
N GLY A 14 -5.85 -69.17 37.36
CA GLY A 14 -7.13 -69.42 38.02
C GLY A 14 -8.35 -68.94 37.22
N VAL A 15 -8.81 -69.77 36.28
CA VAL A 15 -10.08 -69.58 35.54
C VAL A 15 -11.23 -70.16 36.37
N SER A 16 -12.32 -69.41 36.54
CA SER A 16 -13.68 -69.99 36.66
C SER A 16 -14.73 -68.96 36.22
N ALA A 17 -15.52 -69.35 35.24
CA ALA A 17 -16.59 -68.58 34.63
C ALA A 17 -17.86 -68.56 35.48
N PHE A 18 -18.61 -67.45 35.49
CA PHE A 18 -20.08 -67.41 35.59
C PHE A 18 -20.61 -65.99 35.33
N GLY A 19 -21.69 -65.88 34.54
CA GLY A 19 -22.69 -64.81 34.70
C GLY A 19 -22.59 -63.58 33.79
N ALA A 20 -23.62 -63.40 32.97
CA ALA A 20 -23.79 -62.36 31.95
C ALA A 20 -23.93 -60.91 32.48
N SER A 21 -23.48 -59.94 31.69
CA SER A 21 -24.35 -58.85 31.18
C SER A 21 -23.56 -57.90 30.26
N SER A 22 -24.24 -57.48 29.20
CA SER A 22 -23.90 -56.49 28.18
C SER A 22 -23.41 -55.15 28.73
N PHE A 23 -22.33 -54.56 28.17
CA PHE A 23 -22.30 -53.16 27.69
C PHE A 23 -20.94 -52.76 27.05
N VAL A 24 -21.02 -52.39 25.77
CA VAL A 24 -20.32 -51.29 25.07
C VAL A 24 -18.79 -51.29 24.94
N GLN A 25 -18.35 -51.67 23.73
CA GLN A 25 -17.15 -51.15 23.07
C GLN A 25 -17.40 -49.73 22.52
N GLY A 26 -16.55 -48.76 22.88
CA GLY A 26 -16.40 -47.46 22.21
C GLY A 26 -15.16 -46.74 22.74
N PRO A 27 -14.23 -46.23 21.90
CA PRO A 27 -14.50 -45.06 21.04
C PRO A 27 -13.77 -45.06 19.68
N VAL A 28 -13.62 -46.20 18.99
CA VAL A 28 -12.97 -46.24 17.65
C VAL A 28 -13.99 -46.13 16.50
N ARG A 29 -15.26 -46.48 16.72
CA ARG A 29 -16.32 -46.37 15.70
C ARG A 29 -16.84 -44.93 15.49
N ALA A 30 -16.75 -44.05 16.48
CA ALA A 30 -17.28 -42.68 16.38
C ALA A 30 -16.46 -41.79 15.43
N ALA A 31 -15.13 -41.88 15.45
CA ALA A 31 -14.27 -41.10 14.55
C ALA A 31 -14.41 -41.53 13.08
N ALA A 32 -14.55 -42.84 12.83
CA ALA A 32 -14.78 -43.37 11.48
C ALA A 32 -16.17 -42.96 10.93
N LEU A 33 -17.22 -43.00 11.75
CA LEU A 33 -18.57 -42.55 11.36
C LEU A 33 -18.65 -41.04 11.11
N VAL A 34 -17.89 -40.22 11.86
CA VAL A 34 -17.83 -38.76 11.64
C VAL A 34 -17.07 -38.43 10.35
N CYS A 35 -15.95 -39.08 10.07
CA CYS A 35 -15.21 -38.89 8.82
C CYS A 35 -15.98 -39.38 7.58
N VAL A 36 -16.70 -40.50 7.67
CA VAL A 36 -17.56 -41.00 6.58
C VAL A 36 -18.73 -40.03 6.34
N ARG A 37 -19.40 -39.54 7.39
CA ARG A 37 -20.49 -38.55 7.28
C ARG A 37 -20.03 -37.22 6.69
N ASP A 38 -18.82 -36.74 7.00
CA ASP A 38 -18.28 -35.50 6.42
C ASP A 38 -17.87 -35.65 4.95
N ALA A 39 -17.34 -36.82 4.56
CA ALA A 39 -17.04 -37.13 3.17
C ALA A 39 -18.32 -37.25 2.31
N GLU A 40 -19.37 -37.86 2.86
CA GLU A 40 -20.70 -37.91 2.26
C GLU A 40 -21.34 -36.53 2.16
N ARG A 41 -21.26 -35.70 3.20
CA ARG A 41 -21.75 -34.30 3.16
C ARG A 41 -21.06 -33.47 2.09
N LYS A 42 -19.75 -33.63 1.92
CA LYS A 42 -18.97 -32.95 0.87
C LYS A 42 -19.31 -33.49 -0.53
N ARG A 43 -19.54 -34.79 -0.68
CA ARG A 43 -20.01 -35.39 -1.95
C ARG A 43 -21.42 -34.91 -2.31
N ILE A 44 -22.35 -34.89 -1.35
CA ILE A 44 -23.72 -34.40 -1.54
C ILE A 44 -23.71 -32.91 -1.86
N LYS A 45 -22.94 -32.07 -1.15
CA LYS A 45 -22.76 -30.66 -1.51
C LYS A 45 -22.16 -30.48 -2.91
N LYS A 46 -21.18 -31.30 -3.31
CA LYS A 46 -20.57 -31.21 -4.65
C LYS A 46 -21.52 -31.68 -5.75
N LYS A 47 -22.35 -32.69 -5.49
CA LYS A 47 -23.39 -33.19 -6.40
C LYS A 47 -24.55 -32.19 -6.50
N PHE A 48 -24.96 -31.59 -5.38
CA PHE A 48 -25.92 -30.49 -5.32
C PHE A 48 -25.41 -29.25 -6.05
N MET A 49 -24.16 -28.82 -5.83
CA MET A 49 -23.57 -27.66 -6.52
C MET A 49 -23.36 -27.91 -8.03
N ARG A 50 -23.09 -29.15 -8.44
CA ARG A 50 -23.02 -29.54 -9.86
C ARG A 50 -24.40 -29.60 -10.49
N GLY A 51 -25.39 -30.16 -9.80
CA GLY A 51 -26.80 -30.16 -10.23
C GLY A 51 -27.34 -28.73 -10.31
N TRP A 52 -27.10 -27.92 -9.29
CA TRP A 52 -27.47 -26.50 -9.25
C TRP A 52 -26.77 -25.71 -10.36
N ARG A 53 -25.47 -25.90 -10.62
CA ARG A 53 -24.80 -25.27 -11.78
C ARG A 53 -25.35 -25.76 -13.11
N SER A 54 -25.68 -27.04 -13.24
CA SER A 54 -26.26 -27.58 -14.47
C SER A 54 -27.68 -27.08 -14.69
N SER A 55 -28.48 -26.94 -13.64
CA SER A 55 -29.84 -26.41 -13.68
C SER A 55 -29.85 -24.90 -13.87
N VAL A 56 -28.91 -24.16 -13.27
CA VAL A 56 -28.72 -22.72 -13.52
C VAL A 56 -28.21 -22.51 -14.94
N ASN A 57 -27.28 -23.32 -15.45
CA ASN A 57 -26.82 -23.20 -16.83
C ASN A 57 -27.90 -23.62 -17.85
N LYS A 58 -28.77 -24.59 -17.52
CA LYS A 58 -29.95 -24.92 -18.33
C LYS A 58 -31.00 -23.81 -18.27
N LEU A 59 -31.33 -23.31 -17.08
CA LEU A 59 -32.24 -22.17 -16.91
C LEU A 59 -31.71 -20.94 -17.65
N MET A 60 -30.41 -20.65 -17.56
CA MET A 60 -29.79 -19.58 -18.33
C MET A 60 -29.87 -19.87 -19.83
N ALA A 61 -29.51 -21.07 -20.31
CA ALA A 61 -29.59 -21.40 -21.74
C ALA A 61 -31.02 -21.40 -22.31
N ASP A 62 -32.02 -21.76 -21.50
CA ASP A 62 -33.43 -21.84 -21.88
C ASP A 62 -34.15 -20.47 -21.73
N LEU A 63 -33.69 -19.59 -20.82
CA LEU A 63 -34.20 -18.21 -20.64
C LEU A 63 -33.53 -17.17 -21.57
N ILE A 64 -32.38 -17.51 -22.18
CA ILE A 64 -31.61 -16.58 -23.00
C ILE A 64 -32.16 -16.36 -24.43
N PRO A 65 -32.98 -17.20 -25.09
CA PRO A 65 -33.51 -16.84 -26.41
C PRO A 65 -34.51 -15.68 -26.39
N GLU A 66 -35.29 -15.51 -25.32
CA GLU A 66 -36.21 -14.39 -25.16
C GLU A 66 -35.51 -13.13 -24.64
N LEU A 67 -34.54 -13.28 -23.72
CA LEU A 67 -33.75 -12.13 -23.26
C LEU A 67 -32.80 -11.57 -24.32
N TYR A 68 -32.39 -12.35 -25.33
CA TYR A 68 -31.44 -11.89 -26.36
C TYR A 68 -32.10 -11.12 -27.51
N ASN A 69 -33.41 -11.27 -27.71
CA ASN A 69 -34.15 -10.49 -28.71
C ASN A 69 -34.49 -9.08 -28.22
N ASP A 70 -34.55 -8.87 -26.89
CA ASP A 70 -34.68 -7.53 -26.30
C ASP A 70 -33.36 -6.73 -26.30
N PHE A 71 -32.21 -7.40 -26.54
CA PHE A 71 -30.91 -6.73 -26.75
C PHE A 71 -30.62 -6.39 -28.21
N SER A 72 -31.51 -6.75 -29.16
CA SER A 72 -31.35 -6.45 -30.59
C SER A 72 -32.13 -5.22 -31.06
N ALA A 73 -32.88 -4.56 -30.18
CA ALA A 73 -33.37 -3.21 -30.38
C ALA A 73 -32.62 -2.29 -29.40
N PRO A 74 -31.95 -1.21 -29.87
CA PRO A 74 -31.33 -0.27 -28.95
C PRO A 74 -32.44 0.33 -28.05
N PRO A 75 -32.27 0.33 -26.72
CA PRO A 75 -33.25 0.95 -25.83
C PRO A 75 -33.34 2.44 -26.14
N GLU A 76 -34.56 2.94 -26.30
CA GLU A 76 -34.83 4.38 -26.33
C GLU A 76 -34.29 4.98 -25.02
N THR A 77 -33.30 5.86 -25.16
CA THR A 77 -32.43 6.44 -24.14
C THR A 77 -33.17 7.38 -23.18
N PRO A 78 -32.84 7.34 -21.87
CA PRO A 78 -32.26 8.55 -21.22
C PRO A 78 -31.30 8.26 -20.02
N PRO A 79 -30.51 9.23 -19.53
CA PRO A 79 -29.67 10.19 -20.22
C PRO A 79 -28.18 9.79 -20.14
N ASP A 80 -27.52 10.01 -21.27
CA ASP A 80 -26.13 9.91 -21.73
C ASP A 80 -24.95 9.92 -20.73
N GLU A 81 -25.09 10.31 -19.46
CA GLU A 81 -23.95 10.54 -18.57
C GLU A 81 -23.29 9.27 -18.01
N THR A 82 -24.08 8.24 -17.70
CA THR A 82 -23.55 6.99 -17.10
C THR A 82 -22.93 6.06 -18.14
N PHE A 83 -23.46 6.07 -19.36
CA PHE A 83 -22.94 5.32 -20.49
C PHE A 83 -21.71 6.01 -21.07
N ALA A 84 -21.72 7.34 -21.24
CA ALA A 84 -20.53 8.10 -21.64
C ALA A 84 -19.39 7.94 -20.63
N TRP A 85 -19.65 8.01 -19.32
CA TRP A 85 -18.64 7.76 -18.30
C TRP A 85 -18.07 6.33 -18.37
N TRP A 86 -18.90 5.34 -18.66
CA TRP A 86 -18.45 3.96 -18.83
C TRP A 86 -17.64 3.77 -20.11
N VAL A 87 -18.07 4.36 -21.22
CA VAL A 87 -17.37 4.36 -22.51
C VAL A 87 -16.04 5.10 -22.37
N ASP A 88 -15.98 6.27 -21.76
CA ASP A 88 -14.76 7.02 -21.45
C ASP A 88 -13.82 6.22 -20.55
N GLN A 89 -14.33 5.54 -19.52
CA GLN A 89 -13.49 4.65 -18.71
C GLN A 89 -12.95 3.46 -19.49
N VAL A 90 -13.73 2.92 -20.43
CA VAL A 90 -13.33 1.80 -21.29
C VAL A 90 -12.33 2.28 -22.34
N GLU A 91 -12.50 3.46 -22.93
CA GLU A 91 -11.59 4.09 -23.90
C GLU A 91 -10.29 4.58 -23.25
N ALA A 92 -10.35 5.18 -22.07
CA ALA A 92 -9.16 5.50 -21.25
C ALA A 92 -8.40 4.23 -20.85
N ARG A 93 -9.09 3.11 -20.58
CA ARG A 93 -8.45 1.80 -20.36
C ARG A 93 -7.89 1.18 -21.65
N ARG A 94 -8.44 1.49 -22.83
CA ARG A 94 -7.96 1.02 -24.13
C ARG A 94 -6.74 1.81 -24.62
N THR A 95 -6.68 3.11 -24.37
CA THR A 95 -5.55 3.99 -24.70
C THR A 95 -4.39 3.86 -23.71
N ALA A 96 -4.66 3.51 -22.45
CA ALA A 96 -3.61 3.21 -21.48
C ALA A 96 -2.85 1.94 -21.86
N VAL A 97 -1.53 2.07 -22.08
CA VAL A 97 -0.62 0.93 -22.27
C VAL A 97 -0.79 -0.03 -21.09
N ASP A 98 -1.14 -1.30 -21.34
CA ASP A 98 -1.23 -2.30 -20.26
C ASP A 98 0.16 -2.39 -19.59
N PRO A 99 0.28 -2.13 -18.28
CA PRO A 99 1.55 -2.24 -17.58
C PRO A 99 2.23 -3.61 -17.71
N ARG A 100 1.47 -4.65 -18.10
CA ARG A 100 2.00 -6.00 -18.35
C ARG A 100 2.75 -6.13 -19.68
N THR A 101 2.44 -5.29 -20.66
CA THR A 101 3.08 -5.30 -21.98
C THR A 101 4.22 -4.29 -22.08
N LEU A 102 4.42 -3.48 -21.03
CA LEU A 102 5.49 -2.50 -20.96
C LEU A 102 6.85 -3.21 -20.94
N SER A 103 7.62 -3.00 -22.00
CA SER A 103 8.98 -3.51 -22.18
C SER A 103 9.79 -2.52 -23.00
N ASP A 104 11.11 -2.55 -22.86
CA ASP A 104 12.03 -1.74 -23.64
C ASP A 104 12.92 -2.65 -24.48
N PRO A 105 12.71 -2.72 -25.81
CA PRO A 105 13.51 -3.53 -26.70
C PRO A 105 14.99 -3.15 -26.74
N SER A 106 15.33 -1.88 -26.48
CA SER A 106 16.71 -1.37 -26.59
C SER A 106 17.61 -1.86 -25.45
N THR A 107 17.10 -1.81 -24.22
CA THR A 107 17.78 -2.32 -23.02
C THR A 107 17.45 -3.78 -22.73
N GLY A 108 16.48 -4.36 -23.45
CA GLY A 108 15.94 -5.68 -23.19
C GLY A 108 15.21 -5.77 -21.85
N TRP A 109 14.72 -4.66 -21.31
CA TRP A 109 14.00 -4.64 -20.04
C TRP A 109 12.57 -5.17 -20.22
N ASP A 110 12.13 -5.97 -19.26
CA ASP A 110 10.77 -6.48 -19.15
C ASP A 110 10.32 -6.44 -17.69
N GLN A 111 9.01 -6.41 -17.47
CA GLN A 111 8.36 -6.27 -16.18
C GLN A 111 8.71 -7.38 -15.18
N ARG A 112 9.15 -8.55 -15.67
CA ARG A 112 9.61 -9.69 -14.86
C ARG A 112 11.05 -9.55 -14.38
N LYS A 113 11.87 -8.77 -15.10
CA LYS A 113 13.29 -8.61 -14.80
C LYS A 113 13.47 -7.76 -13.55
N ARG A 114 14.44 -8.15 -12.71
CA ARG A 114 14.79 -7.44 -11.49
C ARG A 114 16.14 -6.77 -11.66
N ARG A 115 16.15 -5.46 -11.54
CA ARG A 115 17.39 -4.68 -11.46
C ARG A 115 17.84 -4.49 -10.01
N THR A 116 19.00 -3.87 -9.88
CA THR A 116 19.63 -3.55 -8.61
C THR A 116 18.80 -2.54 -7.82
N GLY A 117 19.14 -2.36 -6.55
CA GLY A 117 18.59 -1.28 -5.74
C GLY A 117 19.70 -0.44 -5.13
N LEU A 118 19.33 0.55 -4.32
CA LEU A 118 20.25 1.48 -3.69
C LEU A 118 20.24 1.36 -2.16
N VAL A 119 21.28 1.88 -1.53
CA VAL A 119 21.33 2.04 -0.08
C VAL A 119 21.34 3.53 0.25
N ALA A 120 20.26 4.02 0.82
CA ALA A 120 20.11 5.43 1.15
C ALA A 120 20.15 5.66 2.67
N ILE A 121 20.48 6.88 3.08
CA ILE A 121 20.36 7.34 4.46
C ILE A 121 19.06 8.13 4.58
N LYS A 122 18.23 7.79 5.57
CA LYS A 122 17.06 8.60 5.88
C LYS A 122 17.52 9.93 6.49
N VAL A 123 17.32 11.06 5.82
CA VAL A 123 17.71 12.39 6.34
C VAL A 123 16.65 12.92 7.29
N GLY A 124 15.40 12.93 6.85
CA GLY A 124 14.31 13.56 7.59
C GLY A 124 12.97 13.42 6.88
N MET A 125 12.01 14.23 7.28
CA MET A 125 10.69 14.33 6.64
C MET A 125 10.39 15.80 6.38
N THR A 126 9.75 16.07 5.25
CA THR A 126 9.29 17.38 4.83
C THR A 126 7.86 17.23 4.31
N SER A 127 7.19 18.35 4.03
CA SER A 127 5.91 18.33 3.35
C SER A 127 5.90 19.37 2.25
N GLU A 128 5.28 19.04 1.14
CA GLU A 128 5.08 19.91 0.00
C GLU A 128 3.62 19.87 -0.42
N TYR A 129 3.16 20.92 -1.10
CA TYR A 129 1.85 20.91 -1.72
C TYR A 129 1.98 20.44 -3.16
N SER A 130 1.03 19.62 -3.60
CA SER A 130 0.89 19.29 -5.02
C SER A 130 0.37 20.49 -5.82
N GLU A 131 0.39 20.37 -7.14
CA GLU A 131 -0.24 21.33 -8.08
C GLU A 131 -1.73 21.55 -7.75
N TYR A 132 -2.40 20.52 -7.25
CA TYR A 132 -3.81 20.56 -6.81
C TYR A 132 -3.99 20.97 -5.34
N MET A 133 -3.01 21.64 -4.73
CA MET A 133 -3.01 22.04 -3.31
C MET A 133 -3.19 20.89 -2.30
N GLU A 134 -2.90 19.65 -2.69
CA GLU A 134 -2.90 18.51 -1.75
C GLU A 134 -1.65 18.51 -0.88
N TRP A 135 -1.80 18.31 0.43
CA TRP A 135 -0.68 18.18 1.35
C TRP A 135 0.02 16.82 1.19
N LEU A 136 1.29 16.82 0.79
CA LEU A 136 2.10 15.63 0.56
C LEU A 136 3.14 15.43 1.67
N PRO A 137 3.00 14.39 2.52
CA PRO A 137 4.04 14.03 3.48
C PRO A 137 5.17 13.28 2.78
N LEU A 138 6.36 13.89 2.72
CA LEU A 138 7.54 13.35 2.05
C LEU A 138 8.60 12.92 3.07
N THR A 139 9.25 11.79 2.81
CA THR A 139 10.49 11.39 3.50
C THR A 139 11.67 11.59 2.56
N VAL A 140 12.70 12.27 3.04
CA VAL A 140 13.94 12.54 2.29
C VAL A 140 14.96 11.45 2.56
N LEU A 141 15.44 10.81 1.49
CA LEU A 141 16.49 9.78 1.52
C LEU A 141 17.67 10.25 0.69
N GLN A 142 18.88 10.23 1.26
CA GLN A 142 20.10 10.62 0.56
C GLN A 142 20.91 9.40 0.14
N VAL A 143 21.31 9.36 -1.13
CA VAL A 143 22.21 8.34 -1.67
C VAL A 143 23.64 8.87 -1.55
N VAL A 144 24.48 8.22 -0.75
CA VAL A 144 25.86 8.65 -0.47
C VAL A 144 26.82 7.54 -0.89
N ASP A 145 27.67 7.84 -1.86
CA ASP A 145 28.73 6.99 -2.40
C ASP A 145 28.33 5.52 -2.55
N CYS A 146 27.17 5.29 -3.17
CA CYS A 146 26.67 3.95 -3.46
C CYS A 146 27.46 3.34 -4.60
N GLN A 147 28.16 2.25 -4.34
CA GLN A 147 29.00 1.57 -5.32
C GLN A 147 28.79 0.06 -5.28
N VAL A 148 28.90 -0.58 -6.43
CA VAL A 148 28.87 -2.04 -6.53
C VAL A 148 30.19 -2.62 -6.02
N VAL A 149 30.14 -3.55 -5.08
CA VAL A 149 31.34 -4.11 -4.43
C VAL A 149 31.63 -5.54 -4.91
N GLN A 150 30.60 -6.36 -5.09
CA GLN A 150 30.78 -7.75 -5.48
C GLN A 150 29.58 -8.27 -6.26
N VAL A 151 29.84 -9.02 -7.33
CA VAL A 151 28.84 -9.87 -8.00
C VAL A 151 28.95 -11.27 -7.42
N LYS A 152 27.85 -11.79 -6.87
CA LYS A 152 27.72 -13.15 -6.37
C LYS A 152 26.89 -13.96 -7.34
N LYS A 153 27.46 -15.02 -7.90
CA LYS A 153 26.76 -15.97 -8.75
C LYS A 153 26.60 -17.27 -7.97
N GLU A 154 25.36 -17.68 -7.69
CA GLU A 154 25.05 -18.95 -7.05
C GLU A 154 24.43 -19.88 -8.09
N ARG A 155 25.14 -20.96 -8.44
CA ARG A 155 24.59 -22.08 -9.22
C ARG A 155 24.19 -23.17 -8.24
N HIS A 156 22.91 -23.23 -7.89
CA HIS A 156 22.43 -24.17 -6.86
C HIS A 156 22.11 -25.56 -7.45
N ASN A 157 21.76 -25.69 -8.74
CA ASN A 157 21.55 -26.96 -9.47
C ASN A 157 21.51 -26.72 -11.00
N GLU A 158 21.59 -27.76 -11.83
CA GLU A 158 21.42 -27.66 -13.30
C GLU A 158 20.02 -27.24 -13.75
N TYR A 159 19.00 -27.40 -12.88
CA TYR A 159 17.59 -27.10 -13.18
C TYR A 159 17.07 -25.78 -12.57
N GLU A 160 17.88 -25.05 -11.79
CA GLU A 160 17.49 -23.76 -11.23
C GLU A 160 18.02 -22.60 -12.09
N GLU A 161 17.17 -21.60 -12.35
CA GLU A 161 17.61 -20.31 -12.92
C GLU A 161 18.80 -19.76 -12.12
N GLU A 162 19.83 -19.25 -12.83
CA GLU A 162 21.03 -18.70 -12.22
C GLU A 162 20.65 -17.55 -11.27
N LYS A 163 20.86 -17.75 -9.97
CA LYS A 163 20.58 -16.74 -8.95
C LYS A 163 21.79 -15.82 -8.87
N VAL A 164 21.62 -14.61 -9.39
CA VAL A 164 22.65 -13.57 -9.29
C VAL A 164 22.29 -12.59 -8.19
N GLY A 165 23.24 -12.36 -7.29
CA GLY A 165 23.17 -11.39 -6.21
C GLY A 165 24.20 -10.28 -6.42
N LEU A 166 23.80 -9.03 -6.24
CA LEU A 166 24.72 -7.90 -6.24
C LEU A 166 24.88 -7.35 -4.83
N GLN A 167 26.12 -7.24 -4.37
CA GLN A 167 26.44 -6.55 -3.13
C GLN A 167 26.77 -5.09 -3.44
N VAL A 168 26.00 -4.18 -2.85
CA VAL A 168 26.17 -2.73 -2.97
C VAL A 168 26.62 -2.18 -1.63
N GLY A 169 27.66 -1.36 -1.66
CA GLY A 169 28.17 -0.64 -0.51
C GLY A 169 27.78 0.83 -0.55
N ALA A 170 27.57 1.43 0.63
CA ALA A 170 27.25 2.85 0.74
C ALA A 170 27.95 3.49 1.94
N VAL A 171 28.14 4.81 1.82
CA VAL A 171 28.85 5.68 2.75
C VAL A 171 30.29 5.30 2.95
N ASP A 172 31.20 6.22 2.67
CA ASP A 172 32.62 5.99 2.88
C ASP A 172 32.97 5.74 4.36
N GLY A 173 33.78 4.70 4.55
CA GLY A 173 34.34 4.23 5.81
C GLY A 173 35.83 4.57 5.90
N LYS A 174 36.37 4.64 7.11
CA LYS A 174 37.83 4.79 7.30
C LYS A 174 38.46 3.41 7.36
N TRP A 175 39.53 3.17 6.60
CA TRP A 175 40.27 1.90 6.58
C TRP A 175 40.62 1.37 7.98
N ARG A 176 41.04 2.26 8.90
CA ARG A 176 41.41 1.89 10.29
C ARG A 176 40.25 1.35 11.13
N ARG A 177 38.99 1.63 10.78
CA ARG A 177 37.80 1.18 11.53
C ARG A 177 37.26 -0.16 11.03
N LEU A 178 37.83 -0.72 9.97
CA LEU A 178 37.37 -1.97 9.35
C LEU A 178 38.18 -3.18 9.82
N ALA A 179 37.48 -4.31 9.98
CA ALA A 179 38.11 -5.59 10.25
C ALA A 179 39.03 -6.02 9.09
N LYS A 180 40.07 -6.83 9.37
CA LYS A 180 41.05 -7.29 8.36
C LYS A 180 40.38 -7.95 7.15
N ALA A 181 39.38 -8.80 7.37
CA ALA A 181 38.65 -9.47 6.30
C ALA A 181 37.89 -8.49 5.39
N GLN A 182 37.21 -7.49 5.97
CA GLN A 182 36.52 -6.45 5.20
C GLN A 182 37.50 -5.63 4.38
N ARG A 183 38.68 -5.32 4.92
CA ARG A 183 39.73 -4.60 4.18
C ARG A 183 40.21 -5.38 2.96
N GLY A 184 40.48 -6.68 3.12
CA GLY A 184 40.85 -7.55 2.00
C GLY A 184 39.75 -7.62 0.94
N HIS A 185 38.48 -7.67 1.37
CA HIS A 185 37.33 -7.67 0.47
C HIS A 185 37.25 -6.41 -0.41
N PHE A 186 37.36 -5.22 0.19
CA PHE A 186 37.35 -3.97 -0.56
C PHE A 186 38.60 -3.79 -1.43
N PHE A 187 39.77 -4.25 -0.96
CA PHE A 187 41.00 -4.22 -1.74
C PHE A 187 40.93 -5.09 -2.99
N HIS A 188 40.38 -6.30 -2.88
CA HIS A 188 40.16 -7.18 -4.03
C HIS A 188 39.16 -6.61 -5.03
N ALA A 189 38.10 -5.95 -4.52
CA ALA A 189 37.11 -5.28 -5.37
C ALA A 189 37.65 -3.99 -6.04
N GLY A 190 38.77 -3.43 -5.57
CA GLY A 190 39.29 -2.14 -6.04
C GLY A 190 38.40 -0.94 -5.67
N VAL A 191 37.56 -1.08 -4.62
CA VAL A 191 36.57 -0.07 -4.23
C VAL A 191 36.96 0.56 -2.89
N ASN A 192 36.61 1.84 -2.72
CA ASN A 192 36.76 2.51 -1.42
C ASN A 192 35.99 1.78 -0.32
N PRO A 193 36.53 1.75 0.92
CA PRO A 193 35.89 1.08 2.04
C PRO A 193 34.52 1.68 2.34
N LYS A 194 33.48 0.85 2.42
CA LYS A 194 32.10 1.29 2.71
C LYS A 194 31.66 0.91 4.13
N LYS A 195 30.85 1.74 4.78
CA LYS A 195 30.32 1.48 6.13
C LYS A 195 29.22 0.42 6.15
N VAL A 196 28.44 0.35 5.08
CA VAL A 196 27.28 -0.55 4.98
C VAL A 196 27.36 -1.32 3.69
N LEU A 197 27.09 -2.61 3.77
CA LEU A 197 26.95 -3.52 2.63
C LEU A 197 25.55 -4.11 2.66
N MET A 198 24.85 -4.07 1.53
CA MET A 198 23.54 -4.71 1.36
C MET A 198 23.51 -5.52 0.07
N GLU A 199 22.71 -6.58 0.07
CA GLU A 199 22.58 -7.48 -1.07
C GLU A 199 21.22 -7.34 -1.74
N PHE A 200 21.25 -7.39 -3.06
CA PHE A 200 20.10 -7.33 -3.95
C PHE A 200 20.08 -8.57 -4.84
N LYS A 201 18.91 -9.21 -4.93
CA LYS A 201 18.70 -10.32 -5.86
C LYS A 201 18.28 -9.74 -7.20
N ILE A 202 19.05 -10.02 -8.24
CA ILE A 202 18.88 -9.45 -9.57
C ILE A 202 18.69 -10.55 -10.61
N SER A 203 18.17 -10.16 -11.77
CA SER A 203 18.18 -11.02 -12.95
C SER A 203 19.60 -11.10 -13.54
N PRO A 204 19.98 -12.20 -14.22
CA PRO A 204 21.31 -12.36 -14.81
C PRO A 204 21.68 -11.24 -15.81
N ASP A 205 20.71 -10.73 -16.54
CA ASP A 205 20.90 -9.63 -17.51
C ASP A 205 21.12 -8.26 -16.84
N ALA A 206 20.77 -8.12 -15.55
CA ALA A 206 20.82 -6.86 -14.82
C ALA A 206 22.16 -6.63 -14.10
N VAL A 207 23.22 -7.34 -14.49
CA VAL A 207 24.52 -7.30 -13.81
C VAL A 207 25.22 -5.99 -14.13
N VAL A 208 25.58 -5.26 -13.08
CA VAL A 208 26.37 -4.04 -13.14
C VAL A 208 27.82 -4.37 -12.76
N PRO A 209 28.84 -3.85 -13.46
CA PRO A 209 30.23 -4.13 -13.12
C PRO A 209 30.60 -3.64 -11.70
N VAL A 210 31.60 -4.28 -11.11
CA VAL A 210 32.14 -3.88 -9.80
C VAL A 210 32.81 -2.51 -9.93
N GLY A 211 32.64 -1.65 -8.93
CA GLY A 211 33.15 -0.28 -8.91
C GLY A 211 32.20 0.77 -9.50
N THR A 212 31.13 0.36 -10.21
CA THR A 212 30.17 1.33 -10.75
C THR A 212 29.44 2.07 -9.62
N GLU A 213 29.39 3.39 -9.75
CA GLU A 213 28.63 4.27 -8.86
C GLU A 213 27.15 4.28 -9.23
N LEU A 214 26.28 4.19 -8.22
CA LEU A 214 24.84 4.22 -8.37
C LEU A 214 24.31 5.50 -7.73
N ARG A 215 23.61 6.32 -8.53
CA ARG A 215 23.06 7.63 -8.11
C ARG A 215 21.55 7.57 -7.95
N ALA A 216 20.96 8.66 -7.47
CA ALA A 216 19.51 8.77 -7.27
C ALA A 216 18.72 8.61 -8.59
N GLU A 217 19.32 9.02 -9.71
CA GLU A 217 18.83 8.88 -11.09
C GLU A 217 18.58 7.43 -11.53
N HIS A 218 19.05 6.44 -10.75
CA HIS A 218 18.66 5.05 -10.95
C HIS A 218 17.14 4.85 -10.89
N PHE A 219 16.41 5.67 -10.13
CA PHE A 219 14.94 5.63 -10.10
C PHE A 219 14.35 6.76 -10.93
N VAL A 220 13.10 6.57 -11.37
CA VAL A 220 12.33 7.59 -12.11
C VAL A 220 11.18 8.08 -11.22
N PRO A 221 10.93 9.40 -11.11
CA PRO A 221 9.78 9.92 -10.39
C PRO A 221 8.47 9.32 -10.92
N GLY A 222 7.52 9.03 -10.03
CA GLY A 222 6.28 8.34 -10.36
C GLY A 222 6.35 6.81 -10.19
N GLN A 223 7.56 6.26 -10.05
CA GLN A 223 7.75 4.84 -9.79
C GLN A 223 7.42 4.47 -8.33
N LEU A 224 6.97 3.21 -8.11
CA LEU A 224 6.74 2.64 -6.78
C LEU A 224 7.98 1.90 -6.25
N LEU A 225 8.29 2.12 -4.98
CA LEU A 225 9.46 1.60 -4.29
C LEU A 225 9.08 0.77 -3.04
N ASP A 226 9.90 -0.23 -2.74
CA ASP A 226 9.88 -0.97 -1.49
C ASP A 226 11.08 -0.55 -0.62
N LEU A 227 10.82 0.04 0.55
CA LEU A 227 11.86 0.55 1.45
C LEU A 227 12.04 -0.38 2.65
N THR A 228 13.23 -0.96 2.82
CA THR A 228 13.55 -1.82 3.96
C THR A 228 14.52 -1.14 4.90
N GLY A 229 14.20 -1.06 6.19
CA GLY A 229 15.07 -0.46 7.19
C GLY A 229 14.90 -1.07 8.57
N LYS A 230 15.84 -0.78 9.49
CA LYS A 230 15.68 -1.15 10.91
C LYS A 230 14.69 -0.20 11.55
N THR A 231 13.61 -0.75 12.10
CA THR A 231 12.62 0.01 12.86
C THR A 231 13.20 0.63 14.14
N LYS A 232 12.67 1.78 14.55
CA LYS A 232 13.05 2.43 15.83
C LYS A 232 12.91 1.44 16.99
N GLY A 233 13.96 1.28 17.78
CA GLY A 233 13.94 0.44 18.98
C GLY A 233 13.09 1.08 20.07
N LYS A 234 12.24 0.28 20.73
CA LYS A 234 11.43 0.73 21.88
C LYS A 234 11.82 0.01 23.17
N GLY A 235 12.88 -0.78 23.21
CA GLY A 235 13.27 -1.56 24.40
C GLY A 235 12.27 -2.68 24.73
N PHE A 236 12.19 -3.08 26.01
CA PHE A 236 11.17 -4.00 26.51
C PHE A 236 9.84 -3.26 26.64
N GLN A 237 8.78 -3.80 26.05
CA GLN A 237 7.47 -3.17 26.04
C GLN A 237 6.39 -4.11 26.56
N GLY A 238 5.46 -3.54 27.33
CA GLY A 238 4.27 -4.23 27.81
C GLY A 238 3.33 -4.64 26.67
N VAL A 239 2.35 -5.49 26.97
CA VAL A 239 1.43 -6.05 25.98
C VAL A 239 0.55 -5.02 25.29
N MET A 240 0.14 -3.97 26.01
CA MET A 240 -0.68 -2.89 25.44
C MET A 240 0.05 -2.17 24.32
N LYS A 241 1.31 -1.74 24.53
CA LYS A 241 2.09 -1.04 23.49
C LYS A 241 2.59 -1.97 22.38
N ARG A 242 2.97 -3.20 22.73
CA ARG A 242 3.56 -4.16 21.78
C ARG A 242 2.52 -4.78 20.85
N TRP A 243 1.32 -5.04 21.35
CA TRP A 243 0.29 -5.83 20.66
C TRP A 243 -1.08 -5.15 20.58
N GLY A 244 -1.28 -3.99 21.21
CA GLY A 244 -2.55 -3.27 21.20
C GLY A 244 -3.62 -3.87 22.11
N PHE A 245 -3.24 -4.52 23.22
CA PHE A 245 -4.21 -5.04 24.20
C PHE A 245 -4.91 -3.89 24.94
N SER A 246 -6.21 -4.06 25.24
CA SER A 246 -7.06 -3.05 25.90
C SER A 246 -6.72 -2.81 27.36
N GLY A 247 -6.21 -3.83 28.07
CA GLY A 247 -5.99 -3.78 29.53
C GLY A 247 -7.28 -4.05 30.32
N GLY A 248 -7.19 -3.94 31.64
CA GLY A 248 -8.33 -4.04 32.57
C GLY A 248 -8.97 -2.67 32.86
N PRO A 249 -10.18 -2.63 33.44
CA PRO A 249 -10.86 -1.38 33.78
C PRO A 249 -10.06 -0.57 34.82
N ALA A 250 -10.13 0.76 34.75
CA ALA A 250 -9.44 1.65 35.69
C ALA A 250 -10.12 1.69 37.07
N SER A 251 -11.45 1.65 37.08
CA SER A 251 -12.32 1.78 38.25
C SER A 251 -13.05 0.46 38.58
N HIS A 252 -14.06 0.51 39.45
CA HIS A 252 -14.91 -0.62 39.86
C HIS A 252 -14.14 -1.78 40.52
N GLY A 253 -13.22 -1.45 41.44
CA GLY A 253 -12.55 -2.44 42.29
C GLY A 253 -11.43 -3.23 41.62
N ASN A 254 -10.90 -2.77 40.47
CA ASN A 254 -9.75 -3.45 39.86
C ASN A 254 -8.51 -3.38 40.77
N SER A 255 -8.04 -4.55 41.19
CA SER A 255 -6.84 -4.71 42.00
C SER A 255 -5.62 -5.03 41.12
N ALA A 256 -4.84 -4.00 40.80
CA ALA A 256 -3.53 -4.06 40.11
C ALA A 256 -3.46 -4.70 38.70
N SER A 257 -4.59 -5.11 38.10
CA SER A 257 -4.58 -5.79 36.78
C SER A 257 -4.72 -4.84 35.57
N HIS A 258 -4.62 -3.52 35.79
CA HIS A 258 -4.89 -2.48 34.78
C HIS A 258 -4.17 -2.68 33.44
N ARG A 259 -2.92 -3.16 33.49
CA ARG A 259 -2.05 -3.30 32.30
C ARG A 259 -1.64 -4.74 32.02
N GLU A 260 -2.27 -5.70 32.68
CA GLU A 260 -1.98 -7.11 32.54
C GLU A 260 -2.45 -7.68 31.19
N PRO A 261 -1.85 -8.78 30.71
CA PRO A 261 -2.28 -9.45 29.49
C PRO A 261 -3.63 -10.18 29.60
N GLY A 262 -4.15 -10.36 30.81
CA GLY A 262 -5.27 -11.27 31.09
C GLY A 262 -4.87 -12.74 30.89
N SER A 263 -5.85 -13.60 30.66
CA SER A 263 -5.63 -15.05 30.54
C SER A 263 -4.74 -15.43 29.34
N THR A 264 -3.69 -16.21 29.62
CA THR A 264 -2.75 -16.68 28.60
C THR A 264 -3.17 -17.98 27.91
N GLY A 265 -4.06 -18.78 28.52
CA GLY A 265 -4.42 -20.11 28.03
C GLY A 265 -5.72 -20.66 28.62
N GLN A 266 -6.10 -21.84 28.13
CA GLN A 266 -7.23 -22.63 28.64
C GLN A 266 -6.73 -23.59 29.75
N HIS A 267 -7.65 -24.11 30.56
CA HIS A 267 -7.36 -25.02 31.66
C HIS A 267 -6.98 -26.44 31.16
N SER A 268 -7.88 -27.42 31.18
CA SER A 268 -7.54 -28.85 31.03
C SER A 268 -6.97 -29.23 29.65
N ILE A 269 -7.53 -28.70 28.57
CA ILE A 269 -7.02 -28.93 27.21
C ILE A 269 -6.76 -27.54 26.63
N PRO A 270 -5.50 -27.18 26.30
CA PRO A 270 -4.29 -28.01 26.07
C PRO A 270 -3.27 -28.05 27.23
N SER A 271 -3.59 -27.55 28.44
CA SER A 271 -2.68 -27.49 29.60
C SER A 271 -1.29 -26.87 29.33
N LYS A 272 -1.19 -26.00 28.32
CA LYS A 272 0.04 -25.28 27.96
C LYS A 272 -0.27 -23.98 27.24
N VAL A 273 0.68 -23.05 27.23
CA VAL A 273 0.59 -21.85 26.39
C VAL A 273 1.07 -22.20 24.97
N TRP A 274 0.27 -21.85 23.97
CA TRP A 274 0.64 -22.06 22.56
C TRP A 274 1.88 -21.24 22.17
N LYS A 275 2.76 -21.83 21.35
CA LYS A 275 3.91 -21.12 20.76
C LYS A 275 3.39 -19.95 19.92
N GLY A 276 4.08 -18.80 19.99
CA GLY A 276 3.65 -17.58 19.29
C GLY A 276 2.57 -16.76 20.00
N LYS A 277 2.16 -17.14 21.23
CA LYS A 277 1.27 -16.31 22.05
C LYS A 277 1.87 -14.91 22.24
N LYS A 278 1.03 -13.90 22.08
CA LYS A 278 1.38 -12.49 22.26
C LYS A 278 1.67 -12.21 23.75
N MET A 279 2.90 -11.83 24.06
CA MET A 279 3.41 -11.57 25.41
C MET A 279 4.28 -10.30 25.44
N PRO A 280 4.53 -9.68 26.62
CA PRO A 280 5.41 -8.52 26.71
C PRO A 280 6.84 -8.88 26.29
N GLY A 281 7.64 -7.88 25.89
CA GLY A 281 9.01 -8.13 25.46
C GLY A 281 9.58 -7.09 24.52
N ARG A 282 10.77 -7.36 23.97
CA ARG A 282 11.50 -6.43 23.10
C ARG A 282 10.71 -6.06 21.85
N MET A 283 10.52 -4.75 21.64
CA MET A 283 9.82 -4.18 20.49
C MET A 283 10.76 -3.27 19.68
N GLY A 284 10.65 -3.33 18.35
CA GLY A 284 11.48 -2.54 17.43
C GLY A 284 12.87 -3.12 17.19
N ASN A 285 13.75 -2.35 16.55
CA ASN A 285 15.09 -2.76 16.11
C ASN A 285 15.09 -4.06 15.29
N LYS A 286 14.05 -4.21 14.45
CA LYS A 286 13.91 -5.31 13.47
C LYS A 286 13.80 -4.72 12.08
N TYR A 287 14.31 -5.43 11.07
CA TYR A 287 14.11 -5.05 9.69
C TYR A 287 12.63 -5.18 9.31
N ARG A 288 12.08 -4.12 8.72
CA ARG A 288 10.74 -4.11 8.13
C ARG A 288 10.81 -3.43 6.78
N THR A 289 9.93 -3.86 5.88
CA THR A 289 9.78 -3.29 4.56
C THR A 289 8.42 -2.59 4.48
N THR A 290 8.44 -1.29 4.21
CA THR A 290 7.24 -0.57 3.76
C THR A 290 7.19 -0.71 2.24
N LYS A 291 6.05 -1.17 1.72
CA LYS A 291 5.91 -1.51 0.31
C LYS A 291 5.14 -0.43 -0.45
N ASN A 292 5.34 -0.38 -1.76
CA ASN A 292 4.57 0.42 -2.70
C ASN A 292 4.53 1.92 -2.34
N LEU A 293 5.66 2.48 -1.91
CA LEU A 293 5.76 3.92 -1.67
C LEU A 293 6.07 4.64 -2.97
N LEU A 294 5.38 5.75 -3.23
CA LEU A 294 5.55 6.53 -4.45
C LEU A 294 6.82 7.40 -4.35
N LEU A 295 7.68 7.34 -5.36
CA LEU A 295 8.76 8.30 -5.54
C LEU A 295 8.19 9.59 -6.13
N TRP A 296 8.19 10.66 -5.36
CA TRP A 296 7.58 11.94 -5.75
C TRP A 296 8.53 12.80 -6.56
N LYS A 297 9.76 12.97 -6.08
CA LYS A 297 10.77 13.78 -6.76
C LYS A 297 12.17 13.29 -6.47
N ILE A 298 13.09 13.67 -7.35
CA ILE A 298 14.51 13.38 -7.27
C ILE A 298 15.27 14.69 -7.38
N ASP A 299 16.25 14.88 -6.51
CA ASP A 299 17.25 15.96 -6.60
C ASP A 299 18.57 15.33 -7.08
N THR A 300 18.96 15.65 -8.33
CA THR A 300 20.11 15.07 -9.03
C THR A 300 21.43 15.64 -8.53
N LYS A 301 21.42 16.87 -7.99
CA LYS A 301 22.59 17.57 -7.47
C LYS A 301 23.00 17.03 -6.11
N ASN A 302 22.02 16.90 -5.20
CA ASN A 302 22.26 16.42 -3.84
C ASN A 302 22.08 14.90 -3.68
N ASN A 303 21.75 14.18 -4.76
CA ASN A 303 21.42 12.76 -4.77
C ASN A 303 20.32 12.39 -3.74
N LEU A 304 19.23 13.17 -3.71
CA LEU A 304 18.11 12.95 -2.79
C LEU A 304 16.92 12.30 -3.51
N LEU A 305 16.26 11.38 -2.81
CA LEU A 305 14.99 10.77 -3.19
C LEU A 305 13.93 11.25 -2.20
N TYR A 306 12.84 11.78 -2.72
CA TYR A 306 11.69 12.21 -1.92
C TYR A 306 10.56 11.22 -2.12
N VAL A 307 10.27 10.45 -1.07
CA VAL A 307 9.29 9.36 -1.12
C VAL A 307 8.04 9.77 -0.34
N LYS A 308 6.87 9.62 -0.95
CA LYS A 308 5.58 9.89 -0.29
C LYS A 308 5.31 8.84 0.78
N GLY A 309 5.23 9.27 2.03
CA GLY A 309 4.85 8.43 3.17
C GLY A 309 5.99 8.00 4.10
N PRO A 310 5.71 7.09 5.05
CA PRO A 310 6.60 6.79 6.17
C PRO A 310 7.66 5.72 5.87
N VAL A 311 8.90 6.00 6.25
CA VAL A 311 10.04 5.09 6.12
C VAL A 311 10.48 4.53 7.48
N PRO A 312 10.76 3.22 7.62
CA PRO A 312 11.13 2.61 8.90
C PRO A 312 12.51 3.09 9.36
N GLY A 313 12.58 3.63 10.58
CA GLY A 313 13.84 4.06 11.18
C GLY A 313 13.83 5.51 11.64
N ALA A 314 14.85 5.86 12.44
CA ALA A 314 15.16 7.23 12.80
C ALA A 314 15.93 7.93 11.67
N PRO A 315 15.97 9.27 11.62
CA PRO A 315 16.94 9.96 10.76
C PRO A 315 18.36 9.45 11.04
N GLY A 316 19.18 9.33 10.00
CA GLY A 316 20.50 8.69 10.00
C GLY A 316 20.47 7.17 9.78
N SER A 317 19.30 6.51 9.76
CA SER A 317 19.23 5.06 9.53
C SER A 317 19.43 4.72 8.05
N TYR A 318 20.15 3.63 7.79
CA TYR A 318 20.32 3.07 6.45
C TYR A 318 19.06 2.34 5.98
N ILE A 319 18.62 2.68 4.77
CA ILE A 319 17.43 2.18 4.11
C ILE A 319 17.86 1.50 2.81
N ARG A 320 17.44 0.24 2.66
CA ARG A 320 17.52 -0.48 1.39
C ARG A 320 16.36 -0.06 0.51
N VAL A 321 16.67 0.61 -0.59
CA VAL A 321 15.71 1.06 -1.62
C VAL A 321 15.74 0.06 -2.77
N ARG A 322 14.58 -0.38 -3.23
CA ARG A 322 14.44 -1.24 -4.40
C ARG A 322 13.09 -0.99 -5.08
N ASP A 323 12.97 -1.42 -6.31
CA ASP A 323 11.70 -1.41 -7.03
C ASP A 323 10.61 -2.21 -6.28
N ALA A 324 9.35 -1.78 -6.42
CA ALA A 324 8.22 -2.46 -5.79
C ALA A 324 8.04 -3.88 -6.35
N LYS A 325 7.99 -4.90 -5.49
CA LYS A 325 7.84 -6.29 -5.94
C LYS A 325 6.42 -6.64 -6.39
N ASN A 326 5.42 -6.02 -5.76
CA ASN A 326 4.03 -6.45 -5.85
C ASN A 326 3.21 -5.66 -6.90
N LYS A 327 3.72 -4.53 -7.38
CA LYS A 327 3.07 -3.67 -8.37
C LYS A 327 3.97 -3.59 -9.59
N LEU A 328 3.34 -3.57 -10.76
CA LEU A 328 4.04 -3.40 -12.03
C LEU A 328 4.51 -1.95 -12.15
N HIS A 329 5.52 -1.74 -12.98
CA HIS A 329 6.02 -0.41 -13.25
C HIS A 329 5.05 0.31 -14.18
N SER A 330 4.81 1.59 -13.89
CA SER A 330 4.02 2.47 -14.77
C SER A 330 4.89 3.12 -15.85
N LEU A 331 6.20 3.20 -15.62
CA LEU A 331 7.18 3.82 -16.49
C LEU A 331 8.36 2.87 -16.68
N VAL A 332 8.96 2.87 -17.86
CA VAL A 332 10.18 2.11 -18.15
C VAL A 332 11.32 2.68 -17.31
N PRO A 333 11.89 1.89 -16.39
CA PRO A 333 13.04 2.33 -15.60
C PRO A 333 14.34 2.21 -16.40
N PRO A 334 15.38 3.02 -16.12
CA PRO A 334 16.68 2.83 -16.73
C PRO A 334 17.27 1.48 -16.31
N TYR A 335 17.64 0.66 -17.29
CA TYR A 335 18.09 -0.71 -17.10
C TYR A 335 19.45 -0.94 -17.79
N PRO A 336 20.43 -1.59 -17.14
CA PRO A 336 20.43 -2.12 -15.77
C PRO A 336 20.52 -1.05 -14.66
N THR A 337 21.09 0.12 -14.98
CA THR A 337 21.09 1.32 -14.15
C THR A 337 21.24 2.55 -15.04
N TYR A 338 20.91 3.74 -14.53
CA TYR A 338 21.22 4.99 -15.22
C TYR A 338 22.73 5.24 -15.19
N MET A 339 23.35 5.41 -16.35
CA MET A 339 24.74 5.80 -16.52
C MET A 339 24.78 7.23 -17.03
N ARG A 340 25.27 8.15 -16.21
CA ARG A 340 25.34 9.56 -16.58
C ARG A 340 26.41 9.77 -17.65
N GLN A 341 26.04 10.41 -18.76
CA GLN A 341 27.02 10.81 -19.77
C GLN A 341 27.78 12.07 -19.30
N PRO A 342 29.08 12.22 -19.61
CA PRO A 342 29.89 13.33 -19.09
C PRO A 342 29.36 14.73 -19.44
N GLU A 343 28.73 14.88 -20.61
CA GLU A 343 28.25 16.16 -21.14
C GLU A 343 26.78 16.44 -20.81
N GLU A 344 26.07 15.49 -20.20
CA GLU A 344 24.63 15.59 -19.95
C GLU A 344 24.33 16.42 -18.69
N VAL A 345 23.70 17.57 -18.91
CA VAL A 345 23.18 18.44 -17.85
C VAL A 345 21.72 18.06 -17.58
N LEU A 346 21.51 17.27 -16.53
CA LEU A 346 20.18 16.98 -16.02
C LEU A 346 19.60 18.18 -15.26
N PRO A 347 18.26 18.36 -15.28
CA PRO A 347 17.61 19.30 -14.38
C PRO A 347 17.92 18.97 -12.92
N GLU A 348 18.07 20.01 -12.09
CA GLU A 348 18.41 19.82 -10.67
C GLU A 348 17.34 19.02 -9.91
N VAL A 349 16.07 19.26 -10.24
CA VAL A 349 14.94 18.58 -9.62
C VAL A 349 14.04 17.99 -10.69
N ILE A 350 13.75 16.69 -10.58
CA ILE A 350 12.81 15.97 -11.44
C ILE A 350 11.63 15.56 -10.57
N THR A 351 10.44 16.08 -10.86
CA THR A 351 9.18 15.78 -10.16
C THR A 351 8.34 14.80 -10.96
N ALA A 352 7.58 13.95 -10.26
CA ALA A 352 6.54 13.13 -10.87
C ALA A 352 5.34 14.01 -11.21
N ASN A 353 4.66 13.71 -12.32
CA ASN A 353 3.38 14.32 -12.61
C ASN A 353 2.39 13.93 -11.50
N SER A 354 1.75 14.92 -10.88
CA SER A 354 0.73 14.64 -9.88
C SER A 354 -0.43 13.93 -10.55
N PRO A 355 -0.83 12.72 -10.13
CA PRO A 355 -2.10 12.19 -10.60
C PRO A 355 -3.22 13.14 -10.14
N GLU A 356 -4.07 13.53 -11.07
CA GLU A 356 -5.26 14.33 -10.78
C GLU A 356 -6.09 13.67 -9.68
N PRO A 357 -6.36 14.37 -8.57
CA PRO A 357 -7.11 13.79 -7.49
C PRO A 357 -8.58 13.63 -7.86
N MET A 358 -9.24 12.64 -7.26
CA MET A 358 -10.63 12.29 -7.60
C MET A 358 -11.61 13.46 -7.41
N TRP A 359 -11.39 14.32 -6.42
CA TRP A 359 -12.25 15.48 -6.19
C TRP A 359 -12.11 16.49 -7.34
N TYR A 360 -10.89 16.71 -7.86
CA TYR A 360 -10.64 17.62 -8.97
C TYR A 360 -11.28 17.08 -10.25
N LYS A 361 -11.11 15.78 -10.53
CA LYS A 361 -11.79 15.13 -11.66
C LYS A 361 -13.31 15.24 -11.58
N LYS A 362 -13.89 15.01 -10.40
CA LYS A 362 -15.33 15.14 -10.18
C LYS A 362 -15.82 16.59 -10.33
N MET A 363 -15.05 17.55 -9.84
CA MET A 363 -15.35 18.98 -9.97
C MET A 363 -15.32 19.41 -11.44
N MET A 364 -14.27 19.04 -12.17
CA MET A 364 -14.15 19.34 -13.60
C MET A 364 -15.24 18.66 -14.43
N ALA A 365 -15.60 17.42 -14.12
CA ALA A 365 -16.72 16.74 -14.77
C ALA A 365 -18.06 17.45 -14.50
N ARG A 366 -18.29 17.92 -13.26
CA ARG A 366 -19.49 18.69 -12.92
C ARG A 366 -19.55 20.05 -13.64
N GLN A 367 -18.41 20.74 -13.76
CA GLN A 367 -18.31 21.99 -14.51
C GLN A 367 -18.53 21.78 -16.01
N ALA A 368 -18.01 20.68 -16.57
CA ALA A 368 -18.23 20.33 -17.97
C ALA A 368 -19.71 20.03 -18.26
N ALA A 369 -20.36 19.20 -17.41
CA ALA A 369 -21.79 18.92 -17.53
C ALA A 369 -22.64 20.20 -17.43
N PHE A 370 -22.32 21.09 -16.47
CA PHE A 370 -23.00 22.37 -16.33
C PHE A 370 -22.82 23.29 -17.56
N ALA A 371 -21.63 23.30 -18.17
CA ALA A 371 -21.38 24.06 -19.39
C ALA A 371 -22.13 23.49 -20.61
N GLU A 372 -22.24 22.16 -20.72
CA GLU A 372 -23.05 21.50 -21.76
C GLU A 372 -24.54 21.80 -21.60
N ASP A 373 -25.07 21.75 -20.38
CA ASP A 373 -26.47 22.11 -20.07
C ASP A 373 -26.76 23.58 -20.38
N LEU A 374 -25.80 24.48 -20.10
CA LEU A 374 -25.90 25.88 -20.49
C LEU A 374 -25.94 26.06 -22.01
N SER A 375 -25.11 25.31 -22.76
CA SER A 375 -25.06 25.41 -24.22
C SER A 375 -26.34 24.90 -24.91
N LYS A 376 -27.06 23.97 -24.28
CA LYS A 376 -28.34 23.43 -24.77
C LYS A 376 -29.52 24.35 -24.50
N ASN A 377 -29.40 25.26 -23.52
CA ASN A 377 -30.46 26.16 -23.07
C ASN A 377 -30.31 27.62 -23.58
N THR A 378 -29.35 27.88 -24.47
CA THR A 378 -29.11 29.23 -24.99
C THR A 378 -29.72 29.45 -26.36
N ASP A 379 -30.93 29.99 -26.38
CA ASP A 379 -31.34 30.98 -27.39
C ASP A 379 -31.02 32.43 -26.93
N ASP A 380 -30.79 32.70 -25.63
CA ASP A 380 -30.74 34.09 -25.13
C ASP A 380 -29.52 34.59 -24.32
N ASN A 381 -28.48 33.80 -24.01
CA ASN A 381 -27.46 34.26 -23.03
C ASN A 381 -26.01 34.08 -23.47
N GLN A 382 -25.54 34.97 -24.36
CA GLN A 382 -24.10 35.19 -24.61
C GLN A 382 -23.31 35.55 -23.32
N THR A 383 -24.01 36.06 -22.30
CA THR A 383 -23.46 36.50 -21.01
C THR A 383 -23.17 35.34 -20.04
N ALA A 384 -24.00 34.29 -20.02
CA ALA A 384 -23.83 33.16 -19.10
C ALA A 384 -22.61 32.29 -19.45
N VAL A 385 -22.34 32.13 -20.75
CA VAL A 385 -21.15 31.42 -21.26
C VAL A 385 -19.86 32.17 -20.89
N GLN A 386 -19.87 33.52 -20.92
CA GLN A 386 -18.72 34.33 -20.51
C GLN A 386 -18.44 34.24 -19.00
N VAL A 387 -19.47 34.19 -18.14
CA VAL A 387 -19.31 34.05 -16.68
C VAL A 387 -18.70 32.70 -16.31
N VAL A 388 -19.09 31.61 -16.96
CA VAL A 388 -18.52 30.27 -16.72
C VAL A 388 -17.09 30.16 -17.24
N LEU A 389 -16.79 30.74 -18.42
CA LEU A 389 -15.42 30.85 -18.94
C LEU A 389 -14.52 31.69 -18.00
N ALA A 390 -15.02 32.81 -17.48
CA ALA A 390 -14.30 33.63 -16.49
C ALA A 390 -14.07 32.86 -15.18
N HIS A 391 -15.00 32.01 -14.75
CA HIS A 391 -14.83 31.19 -13.55
C HIS A 391 -13.74 30.12 -13.74
N LYS A 392 -13.59 29.57 -14.96
CA LYS A 392 -12.49 28.66 -15.35
C LYS A 392 -11.11 29.32 -15.26
N GLU A 393 -11.01 30.63 -15.49
CA GLU A 393 -9.78 31.44 -15.34
C GLU A 393 -9.55 31.94 -13.91
N ALA A 394 -10.61 32.01 -13.09
CA ALA A 394 -10.57 32.52 -11.72
C ALA A 394 -10.06 31.50 -10.69
N PHE A 395 -10.12 30.18 -10.97
CA PHE A 395 -9.56 29.19 -10.05
C PHE A 395 -8.04 29.39 -9.90
N PRO A 396 -7.52 29.57 -8.68
CA PRO A 396 -6.13 29.91 -8.50
C PRO A 396 -5.27 28.69 -8.82
N SER A 397 -4.70 28.69 -10.02
CA SER A 397 -3.47 27.96 -10.32
C SER A 397 -2.45 28.20 -9.20
N TYR A 398 -1.70 27.16 -8.84
CA TYR A 398 -0.60 27.19 -7.87
C TYR A 398 0.39 28.36 -8.10
N ASP A 399 0.48 28.87 -9.33
CA ASP A 399 1.29 30.04 -9.70
C ASP A 399 0.78 31.38 -9.12
N LYS A 400 -0.55 31.56 -8.94
CA LYS A 400 -1.13 32.74 -8.29
C LYS A 400 -0.83 32.74 -6.78
N TRP A 401 -0.89 31.58 -6.13
CA TRP A 401 -0.54 31.42 -4.71
C TRP A 401 0.96 31.62 -4.45
N LYS A 402 1.83 31.07 -5.31
CA LYS A 402 3.30 31.23 -5.22
C LYS A 402 3.77 32.68 -5.40
N LYS A 403 2.99 33.51 -6.11
CA LYS A 403 3.22 34.96 -6.25
C LYS A 403 2.73 35.79 -5.05
N GLY A 404 2.22 35.16 -3.99
CA GLY A 404 1.83 35.83 -2.75
C GLY A 404 0.48 36.56 -2.81
N LEU A 405 -0.35 36.29 -3.82
CA LEU A 405 -1.62 36.99 -4.04
C LEU A 405 -2.81 36.39 -3.25
N LEU A 406 -2.57 35.43 -2.35
CA LEU A 406 -3.60 34.80 -1.52
C LEU A 406 -3.10 34.63 -0.07
N PRO A 407 -3.95 34.89 0.95
CA PRO A 407 -3.57 34.70 2.35
C PRO A 407 -3.35 33.21 2.69
N PRO A 408 -2.47 32.88 3.66
CA PRO A 408 -2.25 31.50 4.06
C PRO A 408 -3.52 30.90 4.68
N GLY A 409 -4.00 29.77 4.13
CA GLY A 409 -5.16 29.06 4.64
C GLY A 409 -4.97 28.57 6.10
N PRO A 410 -6.06 28.35 6.84
CA PRO A 410 -5.99 28.02 8.26
C PRO A 410 -5.28 26.67 8.51
N ASN A 411 -4.42 26.70 9.52
CA ASN A 411 -3.56 25.59 9.94
C ASN A 411 -4.40 24.50 10.63
N PRO A 412 -4.46 23.25 10.14
CA PRO A 412 -5.39 22.22 10.64
C PRO A 412 -5.00 21.61 12.00
N SER A 413 -4.05 22.21 12.73
CA SER A 413 -3.46 21.65 13.95
C SER A 413 -4.18 22.00 15.27
N LYS A 414 -5.33 22.69 15.25
CA LYS A 414 -6.00 23.18 16.47
C LYS A 414 -7.38 22.63 16.82
N HIS A 415 -7.96 21.69 16.08
CA HIS A 415 -9.27 21.11 16.46
C HIS A 415 -9.21 19.58 16.52
N HIS A 416 -8.89 19.06 17.71
CA HIS A 416 -9.19 17.69 18.12
C HIS A 416 -10.19 17.74 19.28
N SER A 417 -11.46 17.96 18.95
CA SER A 417 -12.59 17.53 19.79
C SER A 417 -13.85 17.52 18.93
N CYS A 418 -14.72 16.55 19.19
CA CYS A 418 -16.08 16.36 18.66
C CYS A 418 -16.24 16.13 17.14
N LEU A 419 -16.31 14.86 16.76
CA LEU A 419 -17.10 14.39 15.63
C LEU A 419 -18.58 14.40 16.05
N SER A 420 -19.38 15.28 15.46
CA SER A 420 -20.82 15.07 15.27
C SER A 420 -21.12 15.11 13.77
N VAL A 421 -22.01 14.22 13.36
CA VAL A 421 -22.39 13.95 11.98
C VAL A 421 -23.27 15.09 11.47
N GLY A 422 -22.91 15.67 10.33
CA GLY A 422 -23.83 16.45 9.48
C GLY A 422 -23.88 17.95 9.75
N GLU A 423 -22.88 18.70 9.29
CA GLU A 423 -23.04 20.11 8.92
C GLU A 423 -22.22 20.37 7.64
N PRO A 424 -22.79 21.00 6.59
CA PRO A 424 -22.01 21.46 5.45
C PRO A 424 -21.12 22.63 5.87
N MET A 425 -19.84 22.55 5.49
CA MET A 425 -18.85 23.60 5.70
C MET A 425 -19.19 24.78 4.79
N GLU A 426 -19.80 25.83 5.35
CA GLU A 426 -20.03 27.09 4.64
C GLU A 426 -18.69 27.79 4.39
N PHE A 427 -18.48 28.19 3.13
CA PHE A 427 -17.30 28.90 2.67
C PHE A 427 -17.55 30.42 2.77
N PRO A 428 -16.92 31.15 3.70
CA PRO A 428 -17.26 32.56 3.97
C PRO A 428 -16.87 33.54 2.84
N TRP A 429 -16.13 33.07 1.82
CA TRP A 429 -15.72 33.91 0.68
C TRP A 429 -16.74 33.91 -0.46
N LEU A 430 -17.80 33.10 -0.37
CA LEU A 430 -18.88 33.07 -1.38
C LEU A 430 -19.91 34.20 -1.15
N ALA A 431 -20.03 34.69 0.08
CA ALA A 431 -20.99 35.73 0.46
C ALA A 431 -20.54 37.14 0.03
N ASP A 432 -19.23 37.40 0.05
CA ASP A 432 -18.68 38.75 -0.21
C ASP A 432 -18.68 39.13 -1.71
N THR A 433 -18.84 38.17 -2.63
CA THR A 433 -18.90 38.43 -4.08
C THR A 433 -20.30 38.73 -4.61
N ILE A 434 -21.34 38.61 -3.79
CA ILE A 434 -22.75 38.86 -4.19
C ILE A 434 -23.24 40.25 -3.71
N ALA A 435 -22.49 40.93 -2.84
CA ALA A 435 -22.89 42.20 -2.23
C ALA A 435 -22.71 43.45 -3.11
N ASP A 436 -22.11 43.34 -4.30
CA ASP A 436 -21.78 44.50 -5.16
C ASP A 436 -22.74 44.71 -6.35
N TYR A 437 -23.91 44.05 -6.37
CA TYR A 437 -24.93 44.28 -7.39
C TYR A 437 -26.31 44.45 -6.75
N GLU A 438 -26.55 45.63 -6.18
CA GLU A 438 -27.91 46.16 -5.97
C GLU A 438 -28.09 47.40 -6.85
N ASP A 439 -29.12 47.37 -7.71
CA ASP A 439 -29.90 48.56 -8.05
C ASP A 439 -31.37 48.14 -8.31
N PRO A 440 -32.36 49.03 -8.05
CA PRO A 440 -33.65 48.62 -7.49
C PRO A 440 -34.81 48.87 -8.47
N SER A 441 -35.66 47.87 -8.69
CA SER A 441 -37.05 48.11 -9.11
C SER A 441 -37.88 46.82 -9.12
N THR A 442 -39.13 46.93 -8.66
CA THR A 442 -40.24 45.96 -8.69
C THR A 442 -40.15 44.83 -7.64
N ALA A 443 -40.78 44.96 -6.47
CA ALA A 443 -42.22 44.80 -6.18
C ALA A 443 -42.75 43.38 -6.46
N GLU A 444 -42.81 42.53 -5.44
CA GLU A 444 -44.05 42.06 -4.80
C GLU A 444 -43.73 41.03 -3.70
N GLU A 445 -44.38 41.23 -2.56
CA GLU A 445 -44.36 40.35 -1.40
C GLU A 445 -45.08 39.05 -1.74
N ASP A 446 -44.48 37.89 -1.47
CA ASP A 446 -45.27 36.70 -1.19
C ASP A 446 -44.59 35.81 -0.15
N GLN A 447 -45.28 35.69 0.98
CA GLN A 447 -44.97 34.81 2.10
C GLN A 447 -45.25 33.36 1.70
N LEU A 448 -44.27 32.46 1.83
CA LEU A 448 -44.56 31.03 1.98
C LEU A 448 -43.73 30.40 3.09
N GLN A 449 -44.46 30.10 4.16
CA GLN A 449 -44.06 29.36 5.36
C GLN A 449 -43.53 27.97 5.00
N ILE A 450 -42.36 27.59 5.54
CA ILE A 450 -41.90 26.20 5.54
C ILE A 450 -42.23 25.59 6.91
N HIS A 451 -43.23 24.72 6.91
CA HIS A 451 -43.57 23.83 8.01
C HIS A 451 -42.46 22.79 8.24
N TYR A 452 -41.98 22.69 9.47
CA TYR A 452 -41.24 21.54 9.97
C TYR A 452 -42.20 20.35 10.16
N ALA A 453 -41.82 19.18 9.65
CA ALA A 453 -42.42 17.90 10.01
C ALA A 453 -41.33 16.88 10.31
N GLU A 454 -41.29 16.44 11.56
CA GLU A 454 -40.51 15.32 12.08
C GLU A 454 -41.13 13.99 11.63
N SER A 455 -40.30 13.09 11.07
CA SER A 455 -40.44 11.62 11.18
C SER A 455 -39.14 10.93 10.81
#